data_AF-A0A376F5E4-F1
#
_entry.id   AF-A0A376F5E4-F1
#
_cell.length_a   1.000
_cell.length_b   1.000
_cell.length_c   1.000
_cell.angle_alpha   90.00
_cell.angle_beta   90.00
_cell.angle_gamma   90.00
#
_symmetry.space_group_name_H-M   'P 1'
#
loop_
_entity.id
_entity.type
_entity.pdbx_description
1 polymer ?
#
loop_
_entity_poly.entity_id
_entity_poly.type
_entity_poly.pdbx_seq_one_letter_code
_entity_poly.pdbx_strand_id
1 'polypeptide(L)'
;MSWRQYLIAILLLNIVGLIALFAMLMLQGILPLNPQQLPGLSWHLALNTAVSFVTNTNWQSYAGETTLSYFSQMVGLTVQNFLSAASGIAVIFALTRAFARQKINTLGNAWVDLTRITLWILLPIALLIALFFIQQGTLQNLMPYAPYTSLEGTKQLLPMGPVASQEAIKMLGTNGGGFFNANSSHPFENPTALTNFVQMLAIFLIPAALCFAFGDVVNDRRQGRTPALDDVAYLCGLRGAGDVG
;
A
#
# COMPACT_ATOMS: atom_id res chain seq x y z
N MET A 1 8.80 -23.47 10.10
CA MET A 1 10.04 -22.73 9.80
C MET A 1 10.64 -22.21 11.10
N SER A 2 11.94 -22.35 11.30
CA SER A 2 12.67 -21.66 12.37
C SER A 2 12.70 -20.14 12.11
N TRP A 3 13.08 -19.33 13.09
CA TRP A 3 13.16 -17.88 12.91
C TRP A 3 14.09 -17.47 11.76
N ARG A 4 15.22 -18.17 11.58
CA ARG A 4 16.17 -17.93 10.48
C ARG A 4 15.52 -18.19 9.12
N GLN A 5 14.83 -19.32 8.99
CA GLN A 5 14.14 -19.68 7.76
C GLN A 5 13.01 -18.69 7.44
N TYR A 6 12.27 -18.25 8.46
CA TYR A 6 11.19 -17.26 8.31
C TYR A 6 11.75 -15.91 7.85
N LEU A 7 12.80 -15.41 8.50
CA LEU A 7 13.48 -14.18 8.13
C LEU A 7 14.01 -14.24 6.70
N ILE A 8 14.71 -15.32 6.34
CA ILE A 8 15.24 -15.51 4.99
C ILE A 8 14.11 -15.51 3.95
N ALA A 9 12.97 -16.15 4.22
CA ALA A 9 11.84 -16.15 3.29
C ALA A 9 11.29 -14.73 3.03
N ILE A 10 11.10 -13.93 4.09
CA ILE A 10 10.66 -12.53 3.96
C ILE A 10 11.70 -11.68 3.23
N LEU A 11 12.99 -11.81 3.56
CA LEU A 11 14.06 -11.07 2.89
C LEU A 11 14.17 -11.44 1.41
N LEU A 12 14.09 -12.73 1.07
CA LEU A 12 14.13 -13.20 -0.31
C LEU A 12 12.96 -12.66 -1.13
N LEU A 13 11.74 -12.67 -0.58
CA LEU A 13 10.58 -12.11 -1.27
C LEU A 13 10.80 -10.61 -1.59
N ASN A 14 11.27 -9.84 -0.61
CA ASN A 14 11.50 -8.41 -0.77
C ASN A 14 12.65 -8.10 -1.75
N ILE A 15 13.74 -8.87 -1.72
CA ILE A 15 14.86 -8.70 -2.68
C ILE A 15 14.39 -9.03 -4.11
N VAL A 16 13.63 -10.11 -4.29
CA VAL A 16 13.07 -10.46 -5.61
C VAL A 16 12.09 -9.37 -6.08
N GLY A 17 11.24 -8.88 -5.18
CA GLY A 17 10.33 -7.76 -5.46
C GLY A 17 11.06 -6.48 -5.88
N LEU A 18 12.16 -6.14 -5.19
CA LEU A 18 13.01 -5.00 -5.49
C LEU A 18 13.62 -5.10 -6.88
N ILE A 19 14.25 -6.24 -7.19
CA ILE A 19 14.90 -6.46 -8.49
C ILE A 19 13.86 -6.42 -9.61
N ALA A 20 12.71 -7.06 -9.42
CA ALA A 20 11.63 -7.09 -10.40
C ALA A 20 11.06 -5.69 -10.66
N LEU A 21 10.76 -4.92 -9.60
CA LEU A 21 10.24 -3.56 -9.75
C LEU A 21 11.29 -2.63 -10.36
N PHE A 22 12.54 -2.69 -9.91
CA PHE A 22 13.64 -1.90 -10.48
C PHE A 22 13.78 -2.15 -12.00
N ALA A 23 13.82 -3.42 -12.42
CA ALA A 23 13.89 -3.79 -13.83
C ALA A 23 12.66 -3.28 -14.60
N MET A 24 11.45 -3.41 -14.04
CA MET A 24 10.22 -2.91 -14.65
C MET A 24 10.25 -1.40 -14.89
N LEU A 25 10.72 -0.62 -13.91
CA LEU A 25 10.82 0.84 -14.01
C LEU A 25 11.88 1.29 -15.02
N MET A 26 13.02 0.60 -15.08
CA MET A 26 14.06 0.85 -16.07
C MET A 26 13.59 0.51 -17.50
N LEU A 27 12.80 -0.56 -17.65
CA LEU A 27 12.30 -1.06 -18.93
C LEU A 27 10.90 -0.55 -19.28
N GLN A 28 10.35 0.39 -18.50
CA GLN A 28 8.97 0.88 -18.65
C GLN A 28 8.63 1.29 -20.10
N GLY A 29 9.57 1.91 -20.82
CA GLY A 29 9.35 2.39 -22.18
C GLY A 29 8.98 1.31 -23.20
N ILE A 30 9.32 0.04 -22.96
CA ILE A 30 8.99 -1.08 -23.86
C ILE A 30 7.82 -1.95 -23.37
N LEU A 31 7.30 -1.68 -22.17
CA LEU A 31 6.21 -2.45 -21.58
C LEU A 31 4.84 -1.98 -22.12
N PRO A 32 3.81 -2.85 -22.11
CA PRO A 32 2.47 -2.48 -22.58
C PRO A 32 1.81 -1.43 -21.66
N LEU A 33 0.61 -0.97 -22.03
CA LEU A 33 -0.17 0.00 -21.22
C LEU A 33 0.60 1.30 -20.91
N ASN A 34 1.33 1.79 -21.92
CA ASN A 34 2.04 3.06 -21.88
C ASN A 34 1.49 4.03 -22.94
N PRO A 35 0.26 4.56 -22.77
CA PRO A 35 -0.38 5.40 -23.79
C PRO A 35 0.38 6.70 -24.07
N GLN A 36 1.12 7.21 -23.09
CA GLN A 36 1.91 8.43 -23.20
C GLN A 36 3.34 8.19 -23.73
N GLN A 37 3.72 6.94 -24.04
CA GLN A 37 5.07 6.58 -24.50
C GLN A 37 6.17 7.10 -23.57
N LEU A 38 5.92 7.04 -22.26
CA LEU A 38 6.88 7.50 -21.25
C LEU A 38 8.14 6.64 -21.29
N PRO A 39 9.33 7.23 -21.24
CA PRO A 39 10.58 6.48 -21.26
C PRO A 39 10.75 5.64 -19.97
N GLY A 40 11.77 4.79 -19.98
CA GLY A 40 12.30 4.19 -18.76
C GLY A 40 12.83 5.25 -17.81
N LEU A 41 12.74 4.99 -16.50
CA LEU A 41 13.25 5.89 -15.48
C LEU A 41 14.78 5.93 -15.48
N SER A 42 15.38 7.00 -14.96
CA SER A 42 16.80 7.02 -14.66
C SER A 42 17.13 5.97 -13.58
N TRP A 43 18.34 5.43 -13.60
CA TRP A 43 18.75 4.35 -12.68
C TRP A 43 18.55 4.72 -11.20
N HIS A 44 18.84 5.96 -10.81
CA HIS A 44 18.71 6.42 -9.42
C HIS A 44 17.25 6.59 -9.02
N LEU A 45 16.40 7.08 -9.92
CA LEU A 45 14.97 7.25 -9.66
C LEU A 45 14.26 5.89 -9.61
N ALA A 46 14.59 4.99 -10.54
CA ALA A 46 14.11 3.61 -10.53
C ALA A 46 14.52 2.89 -9.24
N LEU A 47 15.77 3.01 -8.80
CA LEU A 47 16.26 2.40 -7.57
C LEU A 47 15.55 2.97 -6.34
N ASN A 48 15.48 4.31 -6.23
CA ASN A 48 14.81 4.97 -5.11
C ASN A 48 13.33 4.55 -5.02
N THR A 49 12.62 4.57 -6.15
CA THR A 49 11.21 4.18 -6.22
C THR A 49 11.02 2.69 -5.89
N ALA A 50 11.88 1.82 -6.41
CA ALA A 50 11.79 0.39 -6.13
C ALA A 50 12.02 0.07 -4.65
N VAL A 51 13.07 0.65 -4.04
CA VAL A 51 13.33 0.53 -2.60
C VAL A 51 12.14 1.05 -1.81
N SER A 52 11.69 2.25 -2.12
CA SER A 52 10.59 2.95 -1.45
C SER A 52 9.31 2.12 -1.35
N PHE A 53 8.89 1.44 -2.42
CA PHE A 53 7.67 0.63 -2.43
C PHE A 53 7.86 -0.73 -1.75
N VAL A 54 9.02 -1.36 -1.90
CA VAL A 54 9.35 -2.63 -1.21
C VAL A 54 9.48 -2.42 0.30
N THR A 55 9.96 -1.26 0.74
CA THR A 55 10.10 -0.91 2.16
C THR A 55 8.83 -0.35 2.78
N ASN A 56 7.69 -0.42 2.07
CA ASN A 56 6.40 0.11 2.52
C ASN A 56 6.44 1.60 2.88
N THR A 57 7.31 2.38 2.23
CA THR A 57 7.50 3.81 2.52
C THR A 57 6.80 4.67 1.48
N ASN A 58 6.85 4.22 0.23
CA ASN A 58 6.28 4.86 -0.95
C ASN A 58 6.58 6.37 -1.05
N TRP A 59 7.76 6.79 -0.60
CA TRP A 59 8.38 8.05 -0.98
C TRP A 59 8.33 8.27 -2.50
N GLN A 60 7.95 9.49 -2.89
CA GLN A 60 7.81 9.91 -4.29
C GLN A 60 8.68 11.15 -4.53
N SER A 61 9.75 10.99 -5.32
CA SER A 61 10.56 12.10 -5.86
C SER A 61 10.22 12.38 -7.32
N TYR A 62 8.99 12.03 -7.73
CA TYR A 62 8.48 12.12 -9.09
C TYR A 62 7.00 12.48 -9.11
N ALA A 63 6.52 13.01 -10.23
CA ALA A 63 5.10 13.19 -10.49
C ALA A 63 4.57 11.97 -11.27
N GLY A 64 3.60 11.27 -10.71
CA GLY A 64 3.13 9.99 -11.24
C GLY A 64 2.56 10.10 -12.66
N GLU A 65 1.79 11.15 -12.93
CA GLU A 65 1.17 11.45 -14.24
C GLU A 65 2.16 11.79 -15.36
N THR A 66 3.41 12.10 -15.06
CA THR A 66 4.43 12.41 -16.09
C THR A 66 5.58 11.44 -16.11
N THR A 67 5.72 10.60 -15.07
CA THR A 67 6.88 9.72 -14.89
C THR A 67 6.54 8.25 -15.09
N LEU A 68 5.37 7.79 -14.65
CA LEU A 68 5.04 6.37 -14.61
C LEU A 68 3.95 5.98 -15.62
N SER A 69 4.16 4.85 -16.28
CA SER A 69 3.16 4.20 -17.13
C SER A 69 2.09 3.50 -16.30
N TYR A 70 0.96 3.14 -16.92
CA TYR A 70 -0.09 2.40 -16.23
C TYR A 70 0.37 1.00 -15.83
N PHE A 71 1.21 0.37 -16.65
CA PHE A 71 1.76 -0.95 -16.32
C PHE A 71 2.63 -0.90 -15.06
N SER A 72 3.51 0.10 -14.95
CA SER A 72 4.36 0.28 -13.77
C SER A 72 3.54 0.55 -12.51
N GLN A 73 2.52 1.40 -12.58
CA GLN A 73 1.61 1.68 -11.47
C GLN A 73 0.83 0.42 -11.04
N MET A 74 0.25 -0.30 -12.01
CA MET A 74 -0.65 -1.42 -11.75
C MET A 74 0.07 -2.73 -11.40
N VAL A 75 1.12 -3.10 -12.13
CA VAL A 75 1.81 -4.39 -11.98
C VAL A 75 3.07 -4.26 -11.15
N GLY A 76 3.67 -3.07 -11.10
CA GLY A 76 4.83 -2.79 -10.26
C GLY A 76 4.44 -2.31 -8.87
N LEU A 77 3.97 -1.06 -8.80
CA LEU A 77 3.73 -0.34 -7.55
C LEU A 77 2.61 -0.98 -6.72
N THR A 78 1.46 -1.26 -7.34
CA THR A 78 0.32 -1.86 -6.64
C THR A 78 0.66 -3.25 -6.11
N VAL A 79 1.42 -4.06 -6.85
CA VAL A 79 1.88 -5.38 -6.36
C VAL A 79 2.79 -5.22 -5.15
N GLN A 80 3.74 -4.27 -5.18
CA GLN A 80 4.58 -4.01 -4.01
C GLN A 80 3.78 -3.47 -2.82
N ASN A 81 2.72 -2.70 -3.04
CA ASN A 81 1.84 -2.25 -1.96
C ASN A 81 1.24 -3.43 -1.18
N PHE A 82 0.82 -4.49 -1.89
CA PHE A 82 0.33 -5.71 -1.26
C PHE A 82 1.45 -6.50 -0.56
N LEU A 83 2.58 -6.70 -1.22
CA LEU A 83 3.66 -7.57 -0.71
C LEU A 83 4.41 -6.94 0.48
N SER A 84 4.62 -5.62 0.46
CA SER A 84 5.29 -4.92 1.55
C SER A 84 4.41 -4.86 2.81
N ALA A 85 3.11 -4.57 2.66
CA ALA A 85 2.13 -4.66 3.74
C ALA A 85 2.02 -6.10 4.28
N ALA A 86 1.90 -7.10 3.41
CA ALA A 86 1.84 -8.50 3.82
C ALA A 86 3.10 -8.96 4.55
N SER A 87 4.28 -8.48 4.15
CA SER A 87 5.55 -8.76 4.84
C SER A 87 5.55 -8.22 6.26
N GLY A 88 5.10 -6.98 6.47
CA GLY A 88 4.96 -6.39 7.81
C GLY A 88 4.00 -7.18 8.70
N ILE A 89 2.83 -7.52 8.16
CA ILE A 89 1.81 -8.32 8.87
C ILE A 89 2.33 -9.74 9.18
N ALA A 90 3.09 -10.35 8.27
CA ALA A 90 3.69 -11.66 8.49
C ALA A 90 4.75 -11.64 9.60
N VAL A 91 5.54 -10.57 9.73
CA VAL A 91 6.52 -10.42 10.81
C VAL A 91 5.82 -10.26 12.17
N ILE A 92 4.79 -9.43 12.28
CA ILE A 92 4.03 -9.28 13.54
C ILE A 92 3.28 -10.58 13.90
N PHE A 93 2.80 -11.36 12.94
CA PHE A 93 2.24 -12.69 13.19
C PHE A 93 3.28 -13.65 13.77
N ALA A 94 4.50 -13.66 13.24
CA ALA A 94 5.59 -14.47 13.78
C ALA A 94 5.95 -14.04 15.21
N LEU A 95 5.99 -12.73 15.48
CA LEU A 95 6.26 -12.18 16.81
C LEU A 95 5.14 -12.55 17.81
N THR A 96 3.88 -12.37 17.42
CA THR A 96 2.71 -12.72 18.23
C THR A 96 2.72 -14.20 18.62
N ARG A 97 3.06 -15.08 17.67
CA ARG A 97 3.19 -16.53 17.93
C ARG A 97 4.33 -16.85 18.88
N ALA A 98 5.44 -16.10 18.81
CA ALA A 98 6.57 -16.27 19.72
C ALA A 98 6.20 -15.88 21.16
N PHE A 99 5.38 -14.85 21.36
CA PHE A 99 4.87 -14.49 22.69
C PHE A 99 3.86 -15.50 23.24
N ALA A 100 2.93 -15.97 22.40
CA ALA A 100 1.84 -16.83 22.85
C ALA A 100 2.26 -18.30 23.10
N ARG A 101 3.28 -18.80 22.42
CA ARG A 101 3.68 -20.22 22.49
C ARG A 101 4.92 -20.41 23.35
N GLN A 102 4.84 -21.30 24.34
CA GLN A 102 5.99 -21.63 25.18
C GLN A 102 6.81 -22.79 24.59
N LYS A 103 8.15 -22.69 24.69
CA LYS A 103 9.13 -23.75 24.33
C LYS A 103 9.00 -24.31 22.90
N ILE A 104 8.78 -23.45 21.90
CA ILE A 104 8.68 -23.85 20.49
C ILE A 104 9.93 -23.49 19.69
N ASN A 105 10.26 -24.32 18.70
CA ASN A 105 11.37 -24.10 17.75
C ASN A 105 10.90 -23.53 16.40
N THR A 106 9.59 -23.29 16.21
CA THR A 106 9.01 -22.90 14.90
C THR A 106 7.96 -21.80 15.00
N LEU A 107 8.02 -20.82 14.09
CA LEU A 107 7.13 -19.64 14.06
C LEU A 107 5.97 -19.75 13.05
N GLY A 108 5.77 -20.92 12.45
CA GLY A 108 4.82 -21.15 11.36
C GLY A 108 5.51 -21.22 10.00
N ASN A 109 4.83 -20.79 8.94
CA ASN A 109 5.32 -20.80 7.56
C ASN A 109 5.03 -19.45 6.89
N ALA A 110 6.09 -18.71 6.55
CA ALA A 110 6.00 -17.37 5.97
C ALA A 110 5.19 -17.35 4.67
N TRP A 111 5.35 -18.36 3.81
CA TRP A 111 4.62 -18.42 2.53
C TRP A 111 3.11 -18.59 2.72
N VAL A 112 2.72 -19.36 3.73
CA VAL A 112 1.31 -19.53 4.09
C VAL A 112 0.76 -18.23 4.65
N ASP A 113 1.53 -17.54 5.50
CA ASP A 113 1.12 -16.27 6.08
C ASP A 113 0.95 -15.20 5.00
N LEU A 114 1.97 -14.99 4.16
CA LEU A 114 1.94 -14.05 3.03
C LEU A 114 0.75 -14.32 2.12
N THR A 115 0.59 -15.57 1.68
CA THR A 115 -0.53 -15.96 0.81
C THR A 115 -1.87 -15.67 1.48
N ARG A 116 -2.01 -15.97 2.78
CA ARG A 116 -3.26 -15.78 3.49
C ARG A 116 -3.61 -14.31 3.70
N ILE A 117 -2.63 -13.53 4.10
CA ILE A 117 -2.76 -12.10 4.31
C ILE A 117 -3.14 -11.43 2.99
N THR A 118 -2.43 -11.72 1.90
CA THR A 118 -2.72 -11.11 0.61
C THR A 118 -4.09 -11.51 0.07
N LEU A 119 -4.41 -12.81 0.02
CA LEU A 119 -5.60 -13.30 -0.69
C LEU A 119 -6.91 -13.20 0.12
N TRP A 120 -6.85 -13.31 1.45
CA TRP A 120 -8.07 -13.34 2.28
C TRP A 120 -8.23 -12.15 3.22
N ILE A 121 -7.22 -11.29 3.36
CA ILE A 121 -7.31 -10.05 4.15
C ILE A 121 -7.20 -8.84 3.22
N LEU A 122 -6.04 -8.62 2.61
CA LEU A 122 -5.78 -7.41 1.85
C LEU A 122 -6.63 -7.31 0.59
N LEU A 123 -6.61 -8.34 -0.27
CA LEU A 123 -7.30 -8.31 -1.56
C LEU A 123 -8.82 -8.10 -1.44
N PRO A 124 -9.57 -8.86 -0.62
CA PRO A 124 -11.02 -8.68 -0.54
C PRO A 124 -11.41 -7.33 0.07
N ILE A 125 -10.70 -6.88 1.11
CA ILE A 125 -10.99 -5.58 1.74
C ILE A 125 -10.64 -4.43 0.78
N ALA A 126 -9.47 -4.48 0.13
CA ALA A 126 -9.07 -3.49 -0.86
C ALA A 126 -10.03 -3.47 -2.08
N LEU A 127 -10.54 -4.62 -2.51
CA LEU A 127 -11.54 -4.68 -3.59
C LEU A 127 -12.82 -3.93 -3.21
N LEU A 128 -13.35 -4.16 -2.00
CA LEU A 128 -14.56 -3.46 -1.54
C LEU A 128 -14.33 -1.96 -1.42
N ILE A 129 -13.18 -1.54 -0.88
CA ILE A 129 -12.80 -0.13 -0.76
C ILE A 129 -12.65 0.51 -2.15
N ALA A 130 -11.99 -0.17 -3.10
CA ALA A 130 -11.80 0.34 -4.46
C ALA A 130 -13.14 0.52 -5.18
N LEU A 131 -14.06 -0.45 -5.08
CA LEU A 131 -15.39 -0.35 -5.68
C LEU A 131 -16.19 0.83 -5.09
N PHE A 132 -16.09 1.02 -3.77
CA PHE A 132 -16.68 2.18 -3.11
C PHE A 132 -16.08 3.51 -3.61
N PHE A 133 -14.76 3.59 -3.75
CA PHE A 133 -14.08 4.77 -4.29
C PHE A 133 -14.48 5.07 -5.73
N ILE A 134 -14.59 4.05 -6.59
CA ILE A 134 -15.10 4.20 -7.96
C ILE A 134 -16.51 4.79 -7.94
N GLN A 135 -17.39 4.28 -7.07
CA GLN A 135 -18.76 4.78 -6.95
C GLN A 135 -18.83 6.25 -6.50
N GLN A 136 -17.83 6.73 -5.75
CA GLN A 136 -17.72 8.12 -5.29
C GLN A 136 -16.96 9.04 -6.27
N GLY A 137 -16.39 8.51 -7.36
CA GLY A 137 -15.76 9.30 -8.42
C GLY A 137 -14.24 9.12 -8.57
N THR A 138 -13.62 8.20 -7.83
CA THR A 138 -12.19 7.86 -8.00
C THR A 138 -12.01 7.15 -9.34
N LEU A 139 -10.92 7.49 -10.03
CA LEU A 139 -10.68 7.03 -11.40
C LEU A 139 -10.29 5.55 -11.46
N GLN A 140 -10.85 4.78 -12.39
CA GLN A 140 -10.42 3.40 -12.64
C GLN A 140 -10.65 3.00 -14.10
N ASN A 141 -9.67 3.25 -14.96
CA ASN A 141 -9.71 2.82 -16.36
C ASN A 141 -8.29 2.68 -16.96
N LEU A 142 -8.20 2.27 -18.22
CA LEU A 142 -6.94 2.18 -18.98
C LEU A 142 -6.98 3.06 -20.24
N MET A 143 -7.80 4.13 -20.22
CA MET A 143 -7.93 5.02 -21.36
C MET A 143 -6.69 5.92 -21.50
N PRO A 144 -6.32 6.36 -22.71
CA PRO A 144 -5.32 7.40 -22.89
C PRO A 144 -5.73 8.71 -22.19
N TYR A 145 -4.79 9.66 -22.07
CA TYR A 145 -5.08 10.96 -21.46
C TYR A 145 -6.15 11.68 -22.27
N ALA A 146 -7.17 12.18 -21.58
CA ALA A 146 -8.31 12.78 -22.23
C ALA A 146 -8.05 14.27 -22.49
N PRO A 147 -8.06 14.74 -23.75
CA PRO A 147 -7.97 16.15 -24.03
C PRO A 147 -9.28 16.83 -23.63
N TYR A 148 -9.20 18.02 -23.03
CA TYR A 148 -10.36 18.87 -22.84
C TYR A 148 -10.00 20.34 -23.09
N THR A 149 -11.02 21.12 -23.42
CA THR A 149 -10.93 22.56 -23.55
C THR A 149 -11.74 23.17 -22.40
N SER A 150 -11.11 24.01 -21.58
CA SER A 150 -11.79 24.70 -20.49
C SER A 150 -12.83 25.69 -21.02
N LEU A 151 -13.71 26.18 -20.14
CA LEU A 151 -14.68 27.23 -20.49
C LEU A 151 -14.02 28.52 -20.97
N GLU A 152 -12.76 28.76 -20.58
CA GLU A 152 -11.94 29.89 -21.02
C GLU A 152 -11.23 29.65 -22.36
N GLY A 153 -11.39 28.46 -22.95
CA GLY A 153 -10.75 28.08 -24.22
C GLY A 153 -9.36 27.45 -24.07
N THR A 154 -8.88 27.23 -22.85
CA THR A 154 -7.55 26.64 -22.60
C THR A 154 -7.57 25.14 -22.82
N LYS A 155 -6.68 24.62 -23.67
CA LYS A 155 -6.52 23.18 -23.91
C LYS A 155 -5.68 22.54 -22.81
N GLN A 156 -6.17 21.46 -22.21
CA GLN A 156 -5.51 20.71 -21.15
C GLN A 156 -5.69 19.21 -21.37
N LEU A 157 -4.85 18.40 -20.71
CA LEU A 157 -4.89 16.93 -20.76
C LEU A 157 -5.19 16.40 -19.36
N LEU A 158 -6.24 15.60 -19.24
CA LEU A 158 -6.56 14.92 -17.99
C LEU A 158 -5.80 13.59 -17.92
N PRO A 159 -4.99 13.38 -16.88
CA PRO A 159 -4.33 12.11 -16.69
C PRO A 159 -5.36 11.05 -16.30
N MET A 160 -5.34 9.94 -17.04
CA MET A 160 -6.21 8.77 -16.82
C MET A 160 -5.45 7.64 -16.13
N GLY A 161 -6.11 6.54 -15.75
CA GLY A 161 -5.44 5.35 -15.21
C GLY A 161 -6.22 4.54 -14.16
N PRO A 162 -5.65 3.40 -13.72
CA PRO A 162 -6.26 2.49 -12.74
C PRO A 162 -5.99 2.95 -11.29
N VAL A 163 -6.56 4.11 -10.91
CA VAL A 163 -6.24 4.79 -9.66
C VAL A 163 -6.88 4.12 -8.44
N ALA A 164 -8.18 3.82 -8.49
CA ALA A 164 -8.94 3.31 -7.34
C ALA A 164 -8.39 2.00 -6.76
N SER A 165 -7.90 1.10 -7.60
CA SER A 165 -7.26 -0.15 -7.16
C SER A 165 -5.98 0.10 -6.36
N GLN A 166 -5.18 1.09 -6.76
CA GLN A 166 -3.97 1.47 -6.06
C GLN A 166 -4.30 2.28 -4.79
N GLU A 167 -5.30 3.15 -4.86
CA GLU A 167 -5.80 3.95 -3.73
C GLU A 167 -6.26 3.07 -2.58
N ALA A 168 -7.03 2.02 -2.86
CA ALA A 168 -7.56 1.16 -1.82
C ALA A 168 -6.44 0.44 -1.05
N ILE A 169 -5.48 -0.17 -1.76
CA ILE A 169 -4.39 -0.87 -1.09
C ILE A 169 -3.41 0.09 -0.43
N LYS A 170 -3.12 1.27 -1.01
CA LYS A 170 -2.15 2.21 -0.41
C LYS A 170 -2.62 2.69 0.96
N MET A 171 -3.93 2.87 1.15
CA MET A 171 -4.50 3.29 2.44
C MET A 171 -4.61 2.11 3.40
N LEU A 172 -5.11 0.97 2.94
CA LEU A 172 -5.28 -0.24 3.78
C LEU A 172 -3.94 -0.82 4.26
N GLY A 173 -2.94 -0.88 3.37
CA GLY A 173 -1.60 -1.39 3.65
C GLY A 173 -0.65 -0.34 4.24
N THR A 174 -1.17 0.86 4.52
CA THR A 174 -0.42 2.02 5.03
C THR A 174 0.84 2.31 4.23
N ASN A 175 0.77 2.16 2.90
CA ASN A 175 1.89 2.39 2.00
C ASN A 175 2.04 3.88 1.69
N GLY A 176 0.94 4.54 1.32
CA GLY A 176 0.89 6.00 1.11
C GLY A 176 1.35 6.55 -0.24
N GLY A 177 1.73 5.70 -1.22
CA GLY A 177 2.17 6.16 -2.54
C GLY A 177 1.02 6.50 -3.49
N GLY A 178 0.88 7.79 -3.84
CA GLY A 178 -0.18 8.29 -4.71
C GLY A 178 0.00 7.91 -6.18
N PHE A 179 -1.10 7.84 -6.92
CA PHE A 179 -1.03 7.66 -8.38
C PHE A 179 -0.56 8.94 -9.06
N PHE A 180 -0.98 10.11 -8.55
CA PHE A 180 -0.59 11.44 -8.99
C PHE A 180 0.35 12.10 -7.98
N ASN A 181 1.03 13.17 -8.43
CA ASN A 181 1.93 13.94 -7.56
C ASN A 181 1.25 14.49 -6.30
N ALA A 182 -0.01 14.91 -6.43
CA ALA A 182 -0.80 15.46 -5.32
C ALA A 182 -1.41 14.39 -4.39
N ASN A 183 -1.27 13.10 -4.73
CA ASN A 183 -1.71 11.98 -3.89
C ASN A 183 -3.17 12.13 -3.43
N SER A 184 -3.51 11.83 -2.18
CA SER A 184 -4.88 11.91 -1.62
C SER A 184 -5.49 13.32 -1.55
N SER A 185 -4.80 14.37 -2.01
CA SER A 185 -5.42 15.68 -2.26
C SER A 185 -5.95 15.83 -3.69
N HIS A 186 -5.60 14.90 -4.59
CA HIS A 186 -6.06 14.89 -5.98
C HIS A 186 -7.52 14.43 -6.08
N PRO A 187 -8.41 15.15 -6.80
CA PRO A 187 -9.82 14.78 -6.90
C PRO A 187 -10.08 13.38 -7.47
N PHE A 188 -9.21 12.87 -8.35
CA PHE A 188 -9.32 11.50 -8.86
C PHE A 188 -8.82 10.40 -7.91
N GLU A 189 -8.12 10.75 -6.83
CA GLU A 189 -7.73 9.81 -5.77
C GLU A 189 -8.73 9.88 -4.60
N ASN A 190 -9.14 11.08 -4.21
CA ASN A 190 -10.02 11.33 -3.07
C ASN A 190 -11.12 12.36 -3.43
N PRO A 191 -12.19 11.93 -4.10
CA PRO A 191 -13.18 12.84 -4.70
C PRO A 191 -14.11 13.52 -3.69
N THR A 192 -14.35 12.92 -2.52
CA THR A 192 -15.35 13.41 -1.55
C THR A 192 -14.86 13.37 -0.11
N ALA A 193 -15.51 14.12 0.77
CA ALA A 193 -15.25 14.01 2.21
C ALA A 193 -15.56 12.60 2.76
N LEU A 194 -16.50 11.88 2.15
CA LEU A 194 -16.83 10.52 2.55
C LEU A 194 -15.73 9.52 2.16
N THR A 195 -15.16 9.64 0.95
CA THR A 195 -13.97 8.85 0.58
C THR A 195 -12.81 9.15 1.52
N ASN A 196 -12.60 10.42 1.87
CA ASN A 196 -11.56 10.81 2.81
C ASN A 196 -11.75 10.16 4.18
N PHE A 197 -12.98 10.14 4.70
CA PHE A 197 -13.29 9.46 5.96
C PHE A 197 -13.00 7.96 5.90
N VAL A 198 -13.40 7.29 4.82
CA VAL A 198 -13.09 5.86 4.61
C VAL A 198 -11.59 5.61 4.45
N GLN A 199 -10.86 6.50 3.77
CA GLN A 199 -9.40 6.44 3.66
C GLN A 199 -8.73 6.52 5.04
N MET A 200 -9.17 7.44 5.91
CA MET A 200 -8.68 7.53 7.30
C MET A 200 -8.97 6.26 8.09
N LEU A 201 -10.18 5.71 7.97
CA LEU A 201 -10.50 4.42 8.60
C LEU A 201 -9.61 3.28 8.08
N ALA A 202 -9.34 3.24 6.78
CA ALA A 202 -8.52 2.21 6.16
C ALA A 202 -7.07 2.20 6.69
N ILE A 203 -6.48 3.38 6.93
CA ILE A 203 -5.13 3.51 7.51
C ILE A 203 -5.04 2.80 8.86
N PHE A 204 -6.04 2.98 9.73
CA PHE A 204 -6.02 2.41 11.09
C PHE A 204 -6.62 1.01 11.19
N LEU A 205 -7.33 0.54 10.16
CA LEU A 205 -8.08 -0.71 10.21
C LEU A 205 -7.22 -1.92 10.57
N ILE A 206 -6.10 -2.11 9.85
CA ILE A 206 -5.22 -3.27 10.08
C ILE A 206 -4.39 -3.10 11.37
N PRO A 207 -3.72 -1.96 11.63
CA PRO A 207 -2.99 -1.75 12.89
C PRO A 207 -3.86 -2.01 14.12
N ALA A 208 -5.05 -1.42 14.19
CA ALA A 208 -5.95 -1.62 15.32
C ALA A 208 -6.42 -3.08 15.44
N ALA A 209 -6.77 -3.72 14.31
CA ALA A 209 -7.15 -5.13 14.29
C ALA A 209 -6.01 -6.06 14.78
N LEU A 210 -4.76 -5.74 14.46
CA LEU A 210 -3.59 -6.49 14.91
C LEU A 210 -3.38 -6.37 16.42
N CYS A 211 -3.63 -5.20 17.02
CA CYS A 211 -3.61 -5.03 18.48
C CYS A 211 -4.66 -5.93 19.16
N PHE A 212 -5.89 -5.97 18.65
CA PHE A 212 -6.92 -6.87 19.17
C PHE A 212 -6.56 -8.35 18.97
N ALA A 213 -6.09 -8.71 17.78
CA ALA A 213 -5.66 -10.07 17.47
C ALA A 213 -4.52 -10.53 18.39
N PHE A 214 -3.55 -9.65 18.69
CA PHE A 214 -2.49 -9.94 19.65
C PHE A 214 -3.06 -10.27 21.02
N GLY A 215 -3.95 -9.42 21.57
CA GLY A 215 -4.58 -9.63 22.88
C GLY A 215 -5.38 -10.93 22.98
N ASP A 216 -6.11 -11.29 21.92
CA ASP A 216 -6.84 -12.56 21.87
C ASP A 216 -5.90 -13.77 21.76
N VAL A 217 -4.81 -13.68 21.00
CA VAL A 217 -3.85 -14.79 20.81
C VAL A 217 -3.01 -15.04 22.07
N VAL A 218 -2.65 -14.00 22.83
CA VAL A 218 -1.94 -14.16 24.11
C VAL A 218 -2.86 -14.47 25.29
N ASN A 219 -4.17 -14.58 25.05
CA ASN A 219 -5.20 -14.86 26.04
C ASN A 219 -5.30 -13.82 27.19
N ASP A 220 -4.95 -12.56 26.91
CA ASP A 220 -5.21 -11.41 27.78
C ASP A 220 -5.61 -10.19 26.95
N ARG A 221 -6.93 -9.98 26.83
CA ARG A 221 -7.52 -8.89 26.05
C ARG A 221 -7.06 -7.50 26.50
N ARG A 222 -6.58 -7.34 27.73
CA ARG A 222 -6.06 -6.05 28.21
C ARG A 222 -4.79 -5.67 27.45
N GLN A 223 -3.95 -6.65 27.11
CA GLN A 223 -2.71 -6.41 26.35
C GLN A 223 -2.98 -5.94 24.91
N GLY A 224 -4.14 -6.29 24.34
CA GLY A 224 -4.57 -5.78 23.02
C GLY A 224 -5.37 -4.48 23.10
N ARG A 225 -6.21 -4.30 24.12
CA ARG A 225 -7.05 -3.10 24.29
C ARG A 225 -6.24 -1.85 24.60
N THR A 226 -5.21 -1.95 25.44
CA THR A 226 -4.39 -0.77 25.81
C THR A 226 -3.77 -0.09 24.59
N PRO A 227 -3.02 -0.78 23.70
CA PRO A 227 -2.49 -0.14 22.49
C PRO A 227 -3.58 0.28 21.49
N ALA A 228 -4.66 -0.49 21.31
CA ALA A 228 -5.74 -0.12 20.40
C ALA A 228 -6.50 1.15 20.83
N LEU A 229 -6.66 1.36 22.14
CA LEU A 229 -7.27 2.58 22.67
C LEU A 229 -6.36 3.81 22.47
N ASP A 230 -5.05 3.61 22.44
CA ASP A 230 -4.08 4.67 22.13
C ASP A 230 -4.19 5.10 20.65
N ASP A 231 -4.31 4.15 19.72
CA ASP A 231 -4.56 4.42 18.30
C ASP A 231 -5.86 5.21 18.09
N VAL A 232 -6.93 4.84 18.81
CA VAL A 232 -8.22 5.55 18.77
C VAL A 232 -8.10 6.96 19.37
N ALA A 233 -7.35 7.13 20.46
CA ALA A 233 -7.12 8.44 21.06
C ALA A 233 -6.34 9.37 20.11
N TYR A 234 -5.37 8.83 19.37
CA TYR A 234 -4.66 9.57 18.33
C TYR A 234 -5.59 10.00 17.18
N LEU A 235 -6.44 9.09 16.70
CA LEU A 235 -7.47 9.36 15.68
C LEU A 235 -8.44 10.47 16.10
N CYS A 236 -8.86 10.48 17.36
CA CYS A 236 -9.76 11.49 17.89
C CYS A 236 -9.07 12.84 18.21
N GLY A 237 -7.76 12.96 17.95
CA GLY A 237 -6.98 14.15 18.29
C GLY A 237 -6.84 14.39 19.80
N LEU A 238 -7.08 13.36 20.62
CA LEU A 238 -7.01 13.42 22.08
C LEU A 238 -5.57 13.30 22.59
N ARG A 239 -4.62 12.97 21.70
CA ARG A 239 -3.18 12.91 21.99
C ARG A 239 -2.41 13.65 20.89
N GLY A 240 -1.57 14.61 21.28
CA GLY A 240 -0.73 15.37 20.34
C GLY A 240 0.52 14.58 19.93
N ALA A 241 1.09 14.89 18.77
CA ALA A 241 2.30 14.25 18.24
C ALA A 241 3.59 14.43 19.09
N GLY A 242 3.48 15.02 20.29
CA GLY A 242 4.60 15.32 21.19
C GLY A 242 4.76 14.40 22.40
N ASP A 243 3.83 13.46 22.64
CA ASP A 243 3.83 12.64 23.88
C ASP A 243 4.44 11.24 23.66
N VAL A 244 5.57 11.18 22.98
CA VAL A 244 6.45 9.99 22.95
C VAL A 244 7.76 10.38 23.65
N GLY A 245 7.70 10.39 24.99
CA GLY A 245 8.85 10.48 25.87
C GLY A 245 9.22 9.13 26.44
#